data_AF-A0A9E1XL54-F1
#
_entry.id   AF-A0A9E1XL54-F1
#
_cell.length_a   1.000
_cell.length_b   1.000
_cell.length_c   1.000
_cell.angle_alpha   90.00
_cell.angle_beta   90.00
_cell.angle_gamma   90.00
#
_symmetry.space_group_name_H-M   'P 1'
#
loop_
_entity.id
_entity.type
_entity.pdbx_description
1 polymer ?
#
loop_
_entity_poly.entity_id
_entity_poly.type
_entity_poly.pdbx_seq_one_letter_code
_entity_poly.pdbx_strand_id
1 'polypeptide(L)' 'IGSERRVEYTVLGNAVNVAARLEAFVAQPGETVIGPATQAALDPHLSTEPLGPQTLKGIQEAVLAFRVVP' A
#
# COMPACT_ATOMS: atom_id res chain seq x y z
N ILE A 1 2.92 -22.32 0.49
CA ILE A 1 2.69 -22.72 -0.92
C ILE A 1 2.17 -24.15 -0.88
N GLY A 2 0.92 -24.33 -1.31
CA GLY A 2 0.00 -25.38 -0.85
C GLY A 2 0.28 -26.80 -1.37
N SER A 3 -0.25 -27.78 -0.64
CA SER A 3 -0.20 -29.20 -1.00
C SER A 3 -1.19 -29.54 -2.13
N GLU A 4 -0.95 -30.69 -2.76
CA GLU A 4 -1.45 -31.19 -4.06
C GLU A 4 -2.98 -31.11 -4.35
N ARG A 5 -3.82 -30.58 -3.45
CA ARG A 5 -5.29 -30.48 -3.63
C ARG A 5 -5.88 -29.07 -3.50
N ARG A 6 -5.08 -28.01 -3.34
CA ARG A 6 -5.56 -26.61 -3.45
C ARG A 6 -4.55 -25.73 -4.17
N VAL A 7 -4.93 -25.25 -5.35
CA VAL A 7 -4.22 -24.17 -6.03
C VAL A 7 -4.80 -22.86 -5.51
N GLU A 8 -4.07 -22.17 -4.64
CA GLU A 8 -4.39 -20.81 -4.25
C GLU A 8 -3.84 -19.86 -5.31
N TYR A 9 -4.73 -19.21 -6.06
CA TYR A 9 -4.36 -18.11 -6.94
C TYR A 9 -4.09 -16.88 -6.08
N THR A 10 -2.81 -16.55 -5.90
CA THR A 10 -2.37 -15.44 -5.06
C THR A 10 -1.41 -14.54 -5.82
N VAL A 11 -1.41 -13.25 -5.48
CA VAL A 11 -0.46 -12.27 -6.01
C VAL A 11 0.72 -12.21 -5.05
N LEU A 12 1.91 -12.48 -5.57
CA LEU A 12 3.16 -12.37 -4.84
C LEU A 12 3.91 -11.13 -5.36
N GLY A 13 4.51 -10.35 -4.46
CA GLY A 13 5.41 -9.27 -4.87
C GLY A 13 5.52 -8.12 -3.89
N ASN A 14 6.45 -7.21 -4.20
CA ASN A 14 6.74 -6.04 -3.38
C ASN A 14 5.51 -5.16 -3.16
N ALA A 15 4.68 -4.94 -4.19
CA ALA A 15 3.50 -4.09 -4.08
C ALA A 15 2.50 -4.57 -3.01
N VAL A 16 2.29 -5.89 -2.91
CA VAL A 16 1.39 -6.49 -1.91
C VAL A 16 1.96 -6.32 -0.51
N ASN A 17 3.28 -6.51 -0.36
CA ASN A 17 3.96 -6.29 0.92
C ASN A 17 3.92 -4.82 1.34
N VAL A 18 4.18 -3.88 0.43
CA VAL A 18 4.08 -2.44 0.69
C VAL A 18 2.67 -2.08 1.16
N ALA A 19 1.64 -2.51 0.43
CA ALA A 19 0.25 -2.23 0.77
C ALA A 19 -0.10 -2.75 2.18
N ALA A 20 0.26 -4.00 2.49
CA ALA A 20 0.05 -4.57 3.82
C ALA A 20 0.80 -3.83 4.93
N ARG A 21 1.98 -3.27 4.64
CA ARG A 21 2.75 -2.48 5.61
C ARG A 21 2.21 -1.07 5.80
N LEU A 22 1.70 -0.43 4.74
CA LEU A 22 1.02 0.86 4.83
C LEU A 22 -0.26 0.74 5.68
N GLU A 23 -1.06 -0.30 5.44
CA GLU A 23 -2.27 -0.57 6.23
C GLU A 23 -1.93 -0.86 7.71
N ALA A 24 -0.97 -1.74 7.98
CA ALA A 24 -0.66 -2.13 9.35
C ALA A 24 0.02 -1.04 10.20
N PHE A 25 0.75 -0.09 9.60
CA PHE A 25 1.65 0.80 10.34
C PHE A 25 1.45 2.30 10.08
N VAL A 26 0.79 2.67 8.99
CA VAL A 26 0.64 4.09 8.60
C VAL A 26 -0.80 4.54 8.71
N ALA A 27 -1.73 3.78 8.14
CA ALA A 27 -3.15 4.11 8.14
C ALA A 27 -3.74 4.11 9.56
N GLN A 28 -4.50 5.14 9.89
CA GLN A 28 -5.35 5.18 11.09
C GLN A 28 -6.76 4.65 10.77
N PRO A 29 -7.57 4.31 11.80
CA PRO A 29 -8.94 3.88 11.61
C PRO A 29 -9.74 4.89 10.78
N GLY A 30 -10.36 4.41 9.70
CA GLY A 30 -11.16 5.24 8.78
C GLY A 30 -10.34 5.93 7.68
N GLU A 31 -9.02 5.79 7.66
CA GLU A 31 -8.18 6.34 6.61
C GLU A 31 -7.94 5.35 5.48
N THR A 32 -7.73 5.88 4.27
CA THR A 32 -7.20 5.11 3.14
C THR A 32 -5.84 5.68 2.76
N VAL A 33 -4.79 4.86 2.88
CA VAL A 33 -3.42 5.24 2.54
C VAL A 33 -2.98 4.50 1.29
N ILE A 34 -2.38 5.23 0.36
CA ILE A 34 -1.93 4.73 -0.94
C ILE A 34 -0.44 5.02 -1.18
N GLY A 35 0.18 4.19 -2.02
CA GLY A 35 1.57 4.37 -2.45
C GLY A 35 1.70 5.25 -3.71
N PRO A 36 2.93 5.51 -4.16
CA PRO A 36 3.21 6.48 -5.22
C PRO A 36 2.69 6.05 -6.60
N ALA A 37 2.71 4.75 -6.89
CA ALA A 37 2.16 4.22 -8.14
C ALA A 37 0.64 4.42 -8.22
N THR A 38 -0.07 4.20 -7.10
CA THR A 38 -1.51 4.45 -7.00
C THR A 38 -1.80 5.94 -7.09
N GLN A 39 -1.02 6.80 -6.42
CA GLN A 39 -1.14 8.26 -6.53
C GLN A 39 -1.03 8.73 -7.98
N ALA A 40 -0.07 8.21 -8.74
CA ALA A 40 0.15 8.60 -10.14
C ALA A 40 -0.97 8.12 -11.08
N ALA A 41 -1.68 7.05 -10.71
CA ALA A 41 -2.79 6.48 -11.47
C ALA A 41 -4.17 6.94 -10.98
N LEU A 42 -4.24 7.73 -9.90
CA LEU A 42 -5.48 8.14 -9.27
C LEU A 42 -6.24 9.13 -10.17
N ASP A 43 -7.57 9.07 -10.10
CA ASP A 43 -8.41 10.07 -10.76
C ASP A 43 -8.08 11.47 -10.21
N PRO A 44 -7.83 12.49 -11.07
CA PRO A 44 -7.52 13.85 -10.63
C PRO A 44 -8.60 14.51 -9.74
N HIS A 45 -9.84 14.02 -9.75
CA HIS A 45 -10.91 14.54 -8.90
C HIS A 45 -10.82 14.03 -7.45
N LEU A 46 -10.03 12.97 -7.18
CA LEU A 46 -9.79 12.48 -5.82
C LEU A 46 -8.65 13.28 -5.19
N SER A 47 -8.94 13.89 -4.05
CA SER A 47 -7.94 14.65 -3.30
C SER A 47 -7.10 13.72 -2.43
N THR A 48 -5.82 14.07 -2.27
CA THR A 48 -4.87 13.31 -1.47
C THR A 48 -3.94 14.23 -0.71
N GLU A 49 -3.61 13.85 0.52
CA GLU A 49 -2.64 14.55 1.36
C GLU A 49 -1.33 13.74 1.45
N PRO A 50 -0.16 14.35 1.22
CA PRO A 50 1.11 13.66 1.38
C PRO A 50 1.37 13.39 2.87
N LEU A 51 1.70 12.13 3.20
CA LEU A 51 2.15 11.73 4.52
C LEU A 51 3.69 11.70 4.63
N GLY A 52 4.38 11.99 3.53
CA GLY A 52 5.83 11.94 3.42
C GLY A 52 6.38 10.51 3.29
N PRO A 53 7.72 10.35 3.26
CA PRO A 53 8.38 9.05 3.17
C PRO A 53 8.16 8.20 4.42
N GLN A 54 7.77 6.95 4.22
CA GLN A 54 7.52 5.95 5.27
C GLN A 54 8.58 4.85 5.24
N THR A 55 9.23 4.61 6.36
CA THR A 55 10.14 3.47 6.52
C THR A 55 9.34 2.24 6.92
N LEU A 56 9.21 1.28 6.01
CA LEU A 56 8.38 0.10 6.22
C LEU A 56 9.24 -1.11 6.57
N LYS A 57 8.84 -1.89 7.58
CA LYS A 57 9.60 -3.07 8.01
C LYS A 57 9.81 -4.06 6.87
N GLY A 58 11.06 -4.35 6.57
CA GLY A 58 11.47 -5.28 5.51
C GLY A 58 11.54 -4.66 4.11
N ILE A 59 11.38 -3.34 3.99
CA ILE A 59 11.56 -2.58 2.76
C ILE A 59 12.72 -1.63 2.99
N GLN A 60 13.74 -1.70 2.13
CA GLN A 60 14.99 -0.97 2.32
C GLN A 60 14.84 0.52 2.02
N GLU A 61 14.09 0.85 0.97
CA GLU A 61 13.84 2.23 0.57
C GLU A 61 12.57 2.77 1.23
N ALA A 62 12.62 4.03 1.65
CA ALA A 62 11.44 4.71 2.16
C ALA A 62 10.40 4.88 1.05
N VAL A 63 9.14 4.59 1.37
CA VAL A 63 8.03 4.64 0.42
C VAL A 63 7.23 5.91 0.67
N LEU A 64 7.06 6.77 -0.35
CA LEU A 64 6.13 7.89 -0.25
C LEU A 64 4.70 7.38 -0.06
N ALA A 65 4.00 7.94 0.92
CA ALA A 65 2.61 7.59 1.20
C ALA A 65 1.70 8.82 1.12
N PHE A 66 0.45 8.58 0.74
CA PHE A 66 -0.57 9.59 0.58
C PHE A 66 -1.87 9.12 1.23
N ARG A 67 -2.56 10.00 1.95
CA ARG A 67 -3.90 9.75 2.49
C ARG A 67 -4.94 10.25 1.51
N VAL A 68 -5.89 9.41 1.12
CA VAL A 68 -7.04 9.83 0.31
C VAL A 68 -7.99 10.62 1.19
N VAL A 69 -8.41 11.79 0.72
CA VAL A 69 -9.34 12.68 1.42
C VAL A 69 -10.71 12.62 0.71
N PRO A 70 -11.80 12.37 1.45
CA PRO A 70 -13.16 12.38 0.89
C PRO A 70 -13.59 13.74 0.33
#